data_AF-A0A383DBP4-F1
#
_entry.id   AF-A0A383DBP4-F1
#
_cell.length_a   1.000
_cell.length_b   1.000
_cell.length_c   1.000
_cell.angle_alpha   90.00
_cell.angle_beta   90.00
_cell.angle_gamma   90.00
#
_symmetry.space_group_name_H-M   'P 1'
#
loop_
_entity.id
_entity.type
_entity.pdbx_description
1 polymer ?
#
loop_
_entity_poly.entity_id
_entity_poly.type
_entity_poly.pdbx_seq_one_letter_code
_entity_poly.pdbx_strand_id
1 'polypeptide(L)' 'MNNIKTINGTDFAKILFLAKDLIFNTKDQINQLNVFPVPDGDTGTNMYL' A
#
# COMPACT_ATOMS: atom_id res chain seq x y z
N MET A 1 0.32 -23.76 -5.42
CA MET A 1 -0.43 -22.56 -4.97
C MET A 1 -1.91 -22.91 -4.95
N ASN A 2 -2.59 -22.63 -3.83
CA ASN A 2 -4.04 -22.77 -3.79
C ASN A 2 -4.67 -21.65 -4.62
N ASN A 3 -5.58 -22.03 -5.52
CA ASN A 3 -6.24 -21.09 -6.42
C ASN A 3 -7.47 -20.52 -5.70
N ILE A 4 -7.32 -19.37 -5.02
CA ILE A 4 -8.43 -18.68 -4.35
C ILE A 4 -9.27 -17.99 -5.44
N LYS A 5 -10.52 -18.44 -5.60
CA LYS A 5 -11.45 -17.89 -6.61
C LYS A 5 -12.39 -16.82 -6.05
N THR A 6 -12.60 -16.80 -4.74
CA THR A 6 -13.53 -15.88 -4.06
C THR A 6 -12.99 -15.48 -2.68
N ILE A 7 -13.35 -14.28 -2.23
CA ILE A 7 -13.12 -13.78 -0.87
C ILE A 7 -14.44 -13.29 -0.30
N ASN A 8 -14.63 -13.40 1.02
CA ASN A 8 -15.79 -12.80 1.69
C ASN A 8 -15.43 -11.40 2.25
N GLY A 9 -16.42 -10.71 2.84
CA GLY A 9 -16.21 -9.37 3.41
C GLY A 9 -15.20 -9.32 4.55
N THR A 10 -15.07 -10.39 5.34
CA THR A 10 -14.07 -10.46 6.43
C THR A 10 -12.66 -10.60 5.86
N ASP A 11 -12.49 -11.40 4.81
CA ASP A 11 -11.21 -11.55 4.12
C ASP A 11 -10.78 -10.21 3.49
N PHE A 12 -11.73 -9.53 2.85
CA PHE A 12 -11.48 -8.21 2.27
C PHE A 12 -11.05 -7.18 3.34
N ALA A 13 -11.75 -7.12 4.47
CA ALA A 13 -11.37 -6.24 5.58
C ALA A 13 -9.95 -6.54 6.09
N LYS A 14 -9.59 -7.82 6.26
CA LYS A 14 -8.24 -8.24 6.66
C LYS A 14 -7.19 -7.78 5.65
N ILE A 15 -7.46 -7.92 4.35
CA ILE A 15 -6.57 -7.46 3.29
C ILE A 15 -6.35 -5.95 3.38
N LEU A 16 -7.39 -5.16 3.64
CA LEU A 16 -7.26 -3.71 3.79
C LEU A 16 -6.36 -3.31 4.98
N PHE A 17 -6.50 -3.98 6.13
CA PHE A 17 -5.61 -3.75 7.28
C PHE A 17 -4.16 -4.12 6.95
N LEU A 18 -3.94 -5.28 6.33
CA LEU A 18 -2.60 -5.70 5.91
C LEU A 18 -1.99 -4.73 4.87
N ALA A 19 -2.80 -4.23 3.94
CA ALA A 19 -2.37 -3.26 2.94
C ALA A 19 -1.98 -1.92 3.59
N LYS A 20 -2.78 -1.42 4.55
CA LYS A 20 -2.45 -0.23 5.34
C LYS A 20 -1.10 -0.40 6.04
N ASP A 21 -0.89 -1.52 6.74
CA ASP A 21 0.35 -1.79 7.47
C ASP A 21 1.55 -1.91 6.52
N LEU A 22 1.36 -2.52 5.35
CA LEU A 22 2.38 -2.61 4.31
C LEU A 22 2.76 -1.22 3.79
N ILE A 23 1.79 -0.37 3.48
CA ILE A 23 2.03 1.01 3.01
C ILE A 23 2.72 1.82 4.09
N PHE A 24 2.30 1.71 5.36
CA PHE A 24 2.97 2.37 6.48
C PHE A 24 4.46 2.01 6.57
N ASN A 25 4.77 0.71 6.47
CA ASN A 25 6.14 0.20 6.59
C ASN A 25 7.00 0.48 5.36
N THR A 26 6.39 0.72 4.19
CA THR A 26 7.11 0.96 2.92
C THR A 26 7.00 2.39 2.41
N LYS A 27 6.31 3.29 3.11
CA LYS A 27 6.07 4.69 2.69
C LYS A 27 7.34 5.42 2.28
N ASP A 28 8.45 5.22 3.00
CA ASP A 28 9.71 5.90 2.71
C ASP A 28 10.36 5.35 1.43
N GLN A 29 10.16 4.07 1.13
CA GLN A 29 10.57 3.49 -0.16
C GLN A 29 9.70 4.05 -1.28
N ILE A 30 8.37 4.15 -1.07
CA ILE A 30 7.43 4.69 -2.05
C ILE A 30 7.71 6.18 -2.33
N ASN A 31 8.05 6.97 -1.31
CA ASN A 31 8.48 8.36 -1.45
C ASN A 31 9.67 8.51 -2.43
N GLN A 32 10.51 7.48 -2.57
CA GLN A 32 11.66 7.49 -3.49
C GLN A 32 11.35 6.96 -4.90
N LEU A 33 10.17 6.37 -5.13
CA LEU A 33 9.82 5.82 -6.45
C LEU A 33 9.32 6.89 -7.41
N ASN A 34 8.57 7.87 -6.90
CA ASN A 34 7.98 8.93 -7.72
C ASN A 34 8.84 10.21 -7.66
N VAL A 35 9.79 10.31 -8.58
CA VAL A 35 10.81 11.38 -8.62
C VAL A 35 10.67 12.32 -9.83
N PHE A 36 9.50 12.36 -10.48
CA PHE A 36 9.30 13.09 -11.75
C PHE A 36 8.18 14.16 -11.66
N PRO A 37 8.34 15.39 -12.22
CA PRO A 37 9.59 16.03 -12.68
C PRO A 37 10.39 16.67 -11.52
N VAL A 38 9.79 16.79 -10.33
CA VAL A 38 10.44 17.26 -9.10
C VAL A 38 10.05 16.29 -7.98
N PRO A 39 10.99 15.73 -7.21
CA PRO A 39 10.67 14.91 -6.05
C PRO A 39 10.08 15.79 -4.95
N ASP A 40 8.77 15.69 -4.71
CA ASP A 40 8.14 16.21 -3.48
C ASP A 40 8.35 15.26 -2.29
N GLY A 41 8.70 14.00 -2.57
CA GLY A 41 9.10 13.02 -1.57
C GLY A 41 7.96 12.61 -0.64
N ASP A 42 6.70 12.80 -1.07
CA ASP A 42 5.52 12.62 -0.22
C ASP A 42 4.55 11.54 -0.73
N THR A 43 4.83 10.90 -1.86
CA THR A 43 3.90 9.95 -2.51
C THR A 43 3.48 8.80 -1.58
N GLY A 44 4.41 8.19 -0.85
CA GLY A 44 4.12 7.15 0.14
C GLY A 44 3.39 7.68 1.38
N THR A 45 3.68 8.93 1.77
CA THR A 45 2.95 9.61 2.85
C THR A 45 1.48 9.83 2.45
N ASN A 46 1.22 10.28 1.22
CA ASN A 46 -0.13 10.50 0.67
C ASN A 46 -0.94 9.21 0.52
N MET A 47 -0.30 8.05 0.35
CA MET A 47 -0.98 6.76 0.31
C MET A 47 -1.34 6.23 1.71
N TYR A 48 -0.66 6.69 2.75
CA TYR A 48 -0.86 6.23 4.13
C TYR A 48 -1.90 7.06 4.90
N LEU A 49 -1.90 8.38 4.69
CA LEU A 49 -2.77 9.36 5.36
C LEU A 49 -4.16 9.41 4.74
#